data_AF-A0A3A2ZG51-F1
#
_entry.id   AF-A0A3A2ZG51-F1
#
_cell.length_a   1.000
_cell.length_b   1.000
_cell.length_c   1.000
_cell.angle_alpha   90.00
_cell.angle_beta   90.00
_cell.angle_gamma   90.00
#
_symmetry.space_group_name_H-M   'P 1'
#
loop_
_entity.id
_entity.type
_entity.pdbx_description
1 polymer ?
#
loop_
_entity_poly.entity_id
_entity_poly.type
_entity_poly.pdbx_seq_one_letter_code
_entity_poly.pdbx_strand_id
1 'polypeptide(L)'
;MRPVYQAHSSDVDIAALFAESLMCISPRGLWSLETGKPTGDHTVEAQKVIELAMAQPNGRNNPALCHLYIHLMEMSPYPEKALPAADRLRTLVPDGSHMLHMPTHIDMAVGDYRSAIRSNQEAMVADDKYFARESGSALYIAYRVHNICAKLYAALISGQFQEAITAADHLEEVVDSKVLSISSPPLADWTESFLGNRAHVLVRFGRWDDILRLQLPTDRPLYCATTANILYAQAIALGVLGRISEAEAAQKEFEEARAAVPRSRFNSLPCKETSVLEVASHMLHGELEYRKGNHEAAFASLRKAAELEDALPYSDPPPWMQPVRHALGGLLLEQNRVNEAEVVYKEDLGIAKDFPRRKARLNNVWSLHGLHECLVRLGKVDEALCIQVPLDIAIASADVPITTSCYCRTEACSTSANL
;
A
#
# COMPACT_ATOMS: atom_id res chain seq x y z
N MET A 1 16.32 0.31 -29.87
CA MET A 1 15.01 0.25 -30.56
C MET A 1 14.70 1.43 -31.49
N ARG A 2 15.14 2.67 -31.22
CA ARG A 2 14.75 3.86 -31.99
C ARG A 2 14.85 3.75 -33.54
N PRO A 3 15.95 3.28 -34.16
CA PRO A 3 15.99 3.15 -35.62
C PRO A 3 14.97 2.16 -36.18
N VAL A 4 14.69 1.08 -35.44
CA VAL A 4 13.70 0.05 -35.82
C VAL A 4 12.29 0.64 -35.78
N TYR A 5 11.97 1.39 -34.71
CA TYR A 5 10.68 2.09 -34.63
C TYR A 5 10.49 3.12 -35.74
N GLN A 6 11.53 3.88 -36.09
CA GLN A 6 11.45 4.84 -37.19
C GLN A 6 11.17 4.18 -38.54
N ALA A 7 11.75 3.00 -38.79
CA ALA A 7 11.51 2.22 -40.01
C ALA A 7 10.14 1.53 -40.03
N HIS A 8 9.54 1.24 -38.87
CA HIS A 8 8.33 0.42 -38.74
C HIS A 8 7.30 1.01 -37.76
N SER A 9 7.11 2.33 -37.79
CA SER A 9 6.33 3.05 -36.76
C SER A 9 4.83 2.70 -36.69
N SER A 10 4.27 2.08 -37.73
CA SER A 10 2.89 1.58 -37.74
C SER A 10 2.73 0.20 -37.07
N ASP A 11 3.83 -0.51 -36.80
CA ASP A 11 3.78 -1.81 -36.13
C ASP A 11 3.64 -1.59 -34.62
N VAL A 12 2.52 -2.07 -34.06
CA VAL A 12 2.16 -1.88 -32.66
C VAL A 12 3.07 -2.62 -31.68
N ASP A 13 3.66 -3.75 -32.11
CA ASP A 13 4.56 -4.54 -31.26
C ASP A 13 5.96 -3.89 -31.25
N ILE A 14 6.41 -3.36 -32.39
CA ILE A 14 7.64 -2.56 -32.45
C ILE A 14 7.49 -1.27 -31.65
N ALA A 15 6.32 -0.62 -31.70
CA ALA A 15 6.02 0.54 -30.88
C ALA A 15 6.07 0.20 -29.38
N ALA A 16 5.49 -0.92 -28.96
CA ALA A 16 5.53 -1.39 -27.58
C ALA A 16 6.98 -1.64 -27.09
N LEU A 17 7.78 -2.39 -27.85
CA LEU A 17 9.18 -2.65 -27.51
C LEU A 17 10.03 -1.36 -27.48
N PHE A 18 9.75 -0.41 -28.36
CA PHE A 18 10.42 0.89 -28.31
C PHE A 18 10.03 1.69 -27.07
N ALA A 19 8.74 1.78 -26.75
CA ALA A 19 8.26 2.45 -25.55
C ALA A 19 8.82 1.83 -24.27
N GLU A 20 8.82 0.50 -24.18
CA GLU A 20 9.44 -0.23 -23.07
C GLU A 20 10.92 0.12 -22.93
N SER A 21 11.68 0.14 -24.03
CA SER A 21 13.10 0.49 -23.99
C SER A 21 13.36 1.93 -23.49
N LEU A 22 12.43 2.85 -23.73
CA LEU A 22 12.49 4.22 -23.20
C LEU A 22 12.16 4.23 -21.71
N MET A 23 11.12 3.51 -21.29
CA MET A 23 10.71 3.42 -19.89
C MET A 23 11.82 2.80 -19.01
N CYS A 24 12.52 1.80 -19.53
CA CYS A 24 13.65 1.15 -18.86
C CYS A 24 14.89 2.05 -18.66
N ILE A 25 14.91 3.28 -19.20
CA ILE A 25 15.97 4.26 -18.90
C ILE A 25 15.86 4.75 -17.44
N SER A 26 14.63 4.84 -16.90
CA SER A 26 14.37 5.24 -15.52
C SER A 26 13.29 4.35 -14.89
N PRO A 27 13.59 3.06 -14.63
CA PRO A 27 12.63 2.12 -14.07
C PRO A 27 12.09 2.63 -12.73
N ARG A 28 10.76 2.59 -12.55
CA ARG A 28 10.06 3.09 -11.35
C ARG A 28 10.34 4.57 -11.02
N GLY A 29 10.76 5.34 -12.03
CA GLY A 29 11.14 6.75 -11.88
C GLY A 29 10.72 7.58 -13.08
N LEU A 30 9.56 7.28 -13.68
CA LEU A 30 9.06 7.97 -14.89
C LEU A 30 8.48 9.35 -14.58
N TRP A 31 7.91 9.51 -13.38
CA TRP A 31 7.31 10.75 -12.89
C TRP A 31 7.93 11.14 -11.54
N SER A 32 8.11 12.45 -11.34
CA SER A 32 8.46 13.00 -10.04
C SER A 32 7.24 12.97 -9.12
N LEU A 33 7.34 12.27 -7.98
CA LEU A 33 6.25 12.22 -7.00
C LEU A 33 5.93 13.61 -6.44
N GLU A 34 6.95 14.45 -6.23
CA GLU A 34 6.83 15.82 -5.72
C GLU A 34 6.16 16.75 -6.73
N THR A 35 6.74 16.86 -7.93
CA THR A 35 6.34 17.90 -8.89
C THR A 35 5.26 17.43 -9.86
N GLY A 36 5.05 16.11 -9.99
CA GLY A 36 4.19 15.51 -11.00
C GLY A 36 4.73 15.65 -12.43
N LYS A 37 5.94 16.16 -12.64
CA LYS A 37 6.54 16.29 -13.97
C LYS A 37 7.17 14.96 -14.41
N PRO A 38 7.22 14.67 -15.72
CA PRO A 38 8.04 13.59 -16.25
C PRO A 38 9.50 13.80 -15.83
N THR A 39 10.22 12.72 -15.55
CA THR A 39 11.64 12.78 -15.14
C THR A 39 12.61 12.98 -16.30
N GLY A 40 12.16 12.79 -17.54
CA GLY A 40 12.94 13.09 -18.73
C GLY A 40 12.16 12.95 -20.04
N ASP A 41 12.81 13.33 -21.14
CA ASP A 41 12.23 13.27 -22.49
C ASP A 41 11.84 11.85 -22.91
N HIS A 42 12.52 10.83 -22.38
CA HIS A 42 12.20 9.43 -22.62
C HIS A 42 10.81 9.06 -22.09
N THR A 43 10.36 9.61 -20.95
CA THR A 43 9.00 9.40 -20.42
C THR A 43 7.96 10.02 -21.35
N VAL A 44 8.20 11.27 -21.78
CA VAL A 44 7.29 12.01 -22.67
C VAL A 44 7.18 11.32 -24.02
N GLU A 45 8.31 10.84 -24.55
CA GLU A 45 8.35 10.10 -25.80
C GLU A 45 7.65 8.74 -25.68
N ALA A 46 7.91 7.98 -24.61
CA ALA A 46 7.22 6.71 -24.36
C ALA A 46 5.70 6.90 -24.33
N GLN A 47 5.22 7.93 -23.62
CA GLN A 47 3.80 8.28 -23.60
C GLN A 47 3.25 8.50 -25.00
N LYS A 48 3.92 9.33 -25.79
CA LYS A 48 3.49 9.64 -27.16
C LYS A 48 3.46 8.40 -28.05
N VAL A 49 4.48 7.54 -27.96
CA VAL A 49 4.55 6.29 -28.74
C VAL A 49 3.39 5.35 -28.36
N ILE A 50 3.15 5.15 -27.07
CA ILE A 50 2.07 4.29 -26.58
C ILE A 50 0.71 4.83 -27.01
N GLU A 51 0.43 6.13 -26.80
CA GLU A 51 -0.86 6.73 -27.14
C GLU A 51 -1.14 6.70 -28.65
N LEU A 52 -0.12 6.94 -29.49
CA LEU A 52 -0.24 6.80 -30.95
C LEU A 52 -0.49 5.35 -31.38
N ALA A 53 0.22 4.39 -30.79
CA ALA A 53 0.04 2.98 -31.10
C ALA A 53 -1.36 2.48 -30.67
N MET A 54 -1.83 2.87 -29.48
CA MET A 54 -3.16 2.52 -28.98
C MET A 54 -4.30 3.14 -29.79
N ALA A 55 -4.07 4.25 -30.50
CA ALA A 55 -5.05 4.85 -31.40
C ALA A 55 -5.26 4.04 -32.69
N GLN A 56 -4.39 3.07 -33.00
CA GLN A 56 -4.52 2.20 -34.16
C GLN A 56 -5.55 1.08 -33.91
N PRO A 57 -6.22 0.56 -34.97
CA PRO A 57 -7.26 -0.47 -34.82
C PRO A 57 -6.83 -1.74 -34.05
N ASN A 58 -5.59 -2.17 -34.23
CA ASN A 58 -5.00 -3.34 -33.57
C ASN A 58 -4.25 -3.00 -32.27
N GLY A 59 -4.01 -1.73 -31.97
CA GLY A 59 -3.25 -1.32 -30.79
C GLY A 59 -4.09 -1.20 -29.53
N ARG A 60 -5.37 -0.85 -29.65
CA ARG A 60 -6.26 -0.58 -28.50
C ARG A 60 -6.41 -1.76 -27.53
N ASN A 61 -6.38 -3.00 -28.06
CA ASN A 61 -6.50 -4.25 -27.31
C ASN A 61 -5.19 -5.05 -27.30
N ASN A 62 -4.05 -4.41 -27.62
CA ASN A 62 -2.75 -5.07 -27.50
C ASN A 62 -2.36 -5.15 -26.00
N PRO A 63 -2.12 -6.35 -25.45
CA PRO A 63 -1.83 -6.51 -24.01
C PRO A 63 -0.57 -5.76 -23.58
N ALA A 64 0.49 -5.77 -24.40
CA ALA A 64 1.75 -5.10 -24.09
C ALA A 64 1.58 -3.58 -24.02
N LEU A 65 0.83 -2.97 -24.96
CA LEU A 65 0.56 -1.53 -24.90
C LEU A 65 -0.31 -1.16 -23.69
N CYS A 66 -1.33 -1.94 -23.36
CA CYS A 66 -2.15 -1.69 -22.17
C CYS A 66 -1.31 -1.80 -20.89
N HIS A 67 -0.49 -2.84 -20.78
CA HIS A 67 0.45 -3.06 -19.68
C HIS A 67 1.44 -1.89 -19.51
N LEU A 68 2.10 -1.49 -20.60
CA LEU A 68 3.06 -0.38 -20.57
C LEU A 68 2.40 0.95 -20.25
N TYR A 69 1.17 1.20 -20.74
CA TYR A 69 0.45 2.42 -20.40
C TYR A 69 0.09 2.48 -18.92
N ILE A 70 -0.27 1.35 -18.30
CA ILE A 70 -0.51 1.30 -16.86
C ILE A 70 0.74 1.67 -16.07
N HIS A 71 1.87 1.00 -16.33
CA HIS A 71 3.14 1.30 -15.66
C HIS A 71 3.65 2.72 -15.92
N LEU A 72 3.40 3.26 -17.11
CA LEU A 72 3.74 4.63 -17.39
C LEU A 72 2.91 5.59 -16.54
N MET A 73 1.64 5.27 -16.27
CA MET A 73 0.67 6.24 -15.75
C MET A 73 0.41 6.14 -14.24
N GLU A 74 0.74 5.02 -13.61
CA GLU A 74 0.52 4.76 -12.17
C GLU A 74 1.15 5.83 -11.26
N MET A 75 2.32 6.35 -11.61
CA MET A 75 3.01 7.42 -10.85
C MET A 75 2.65 8.84 -11.32
N SER A 76 1.83 8.98 -12.36
CA SER A 76 1.55 10.27 -13.01
C SER A 76 0.58 11.15 -12.21
N PRO A 77 0.38 12.43 -12.55
CA PRO A 77 -0.70 13.26 -11.98
C PRO A 77 -2.11 12.86 -12.36
N TYR A 78 -2.23 12.03 -13.37
CA TYR A 78 -3.48 11.76 -14.05
C TYR A 78 -3.60 10.26 -14.35
N PRO A 79 -3.45 9.39 -13.32
CA PRO A 79 -3.54 7.94 -13.50
C PRO A 79 -4.87 7.51 -14.13
N GLU A 80 -5.94 8.28 -13.93
CA GLU A 80 -7.25 8.04 -14.51
C GLU A 80 -7.25 7.94 -16.06
N LYS A 81 -6.26 8.53 -16.74
CA LYS A 81 -6.11 8.38 -18.19
C LYS A 81 -5.91 6.92 -18.62
N ALA A 82 -5.33 6.09 -17.77
CA ALA A 82 -5.05 4.69 -18.06
C ALA A 82 -6.20 3.74 -17.67
N LEU A 83 -7.29 4.22 -17.05
CA LEU A 83 -8.46 3.38 -16.70
C LEU A 83 -8.99 2.56 -17.90
N PRO A 84 -9.18 3.13 -19.11
CA PRO A 84 -9.66 2.34 -20.23
C PRO A 84 -8.68 1.25 -20.69
N ALA A 85 -7.37 1.39 -20.41
CA ALA A 85 -6.36 0.37 -20.70
C ALA A 85 -6.37 -0.73 -19.63
N ALA A 86 -6.47 -0.32 -18.35
CA ALA A 86 -6.64 -1.22 -17.21
C ALA A 86 -7.87 -2.11 -17.36
N ASP A 87 -9.02 -1.53 -17.72
CA ASP A 87 -10.27 -2.27 -17.91
C ASP A 87 -10.18 -3.33 -19.00
N ARG A 88 -9.47 -3.04 -20.10
CA ARG A 88 -9.24 -4.01 -21.18
C ARG A 88 -8.32 -5.12 -20.68
N LEU A 89 -7.15 -4.76 -20.16
CA LEU A 89 -6.12 -5.72 -19.79
C LEU A 89 -6.61 -6.77 -18.81
N ARG A 90 -7.53 -6.39 -17.92
CA ARG A 90 -8.18 -7.26 -16.94
C ARG A 90 -8.79 -8.55 -17.50
N THR A 91 -9.05 -8.61 -18.81
CA THR A 91 -9.67 -9.79 -19.46
C THR A 91 -8.89 -10.32 -20.67
N LEU A 92 -7.85 -9.61 -21.13
CA LEU A 92 -7.16 -9.96 -22.39
C LEU A 92 -6.28 -11.21 -22.27
N VAL A 93 -5.73 -11.49 -21.09
CA VAL A 93 -4.79 -12.61 -20.87
C VAL A 93 -5.19 -13.37 -19.58
N PRO A 94 -6.27 -14.15 -19.60
CA PRO A 94 -6.92 -14.69 -18.39
C PRO A 94 -6.10 -15.73 -17.62
N ASP A 95 -5.07 -16.33 -18.22
CA ASP A 95 -4.16 -17.26 -17.52
C ASP A 95 -2.80 -16.60 -17.20
N GLY A 96 -2.62 -15.31 -17.53
CA GLY A 96 -1.43 -14.54 -17.18
C GLY A 96 -1.68 -13.74 -15.90
N SER A 97 -1.34 -14.31 -14.75
CA SER A 97 -1.58 -13.69 -13.43
C SER A 97 -1.06 -12.25 -13.34
N HIS A 98 0.15 -11.99 -13.84
CA HIS A 98 0.69 -10.63 -13.93
C HIS A 98 -0.25 -9.70 -14.72
N MET A 99 -0.72 -10.10 -15.90
CA MET A 99 -1.64 -9.27 -16.69
C MET A 99 -2.98 -9.01 -15.99
N LEU A 100 -3.49 -9.98 -15.22
CA LEU A 100 -4.72 -9.82 -14.42
C LEU A 100 -4.54 -8.86 -13.24
N HIS A 101 -3.35 -8.89 -12.64
CA HIS A 101 -2.94 -8.01 -11.54
C HIS A 101 -2.74 -6.56 -12.01
N MET A 102 -2.13 -6.34 -13.16
CA MET A 102 -1.70 -5.01 -13.64
C MET A 102 -2.75 -3.88 -13.56
N PRO A 103 -4.05 -4.09 -13.86
CA PRO A 103 -5.07 -3.06 -13.67
C PRO A 103 -5.09 -2.44 -12.26
N THR A 104 -4.68 -3.21 -11.24
CA THR A 104 -4.74 -2.83 -9.82
C THR A 104 -3.88 -1.61 -9.50
N HIS A 105 -2.80 -1.37 -10.26
CA HIS A 105 -1.96 -0.18 -10.11
C HIS A 105 -2.76 1.10 -10.36
N ILE A 106 -3.57 1.12 -11.43
CA ILE A 106 -4.44 2.26 -11.73
C ILE A 106 -5.60 2.29 -10.75
N ASP A 107 -6.23 1.14 -10.48
CA ASP A 107 -7.36 1.04 -9.56
C ASP A 107 -6.98 1.65 -8.19
N MET A 108 -5.83 1.28 -7.62
CA MET A 108 -5.34 1.84 -6.36
C MET A 108 -4.97 3.32 -6.46
N ALA A 109 -4.34 3.76 -7.56
CA ALA A 109 -3.97 5.16 -7.77
C ALA A 109 -5.19 6.09 -7.88
N VAL A 110 -6.35 5.57 -8.31
CA VAL A 110 -7.62 6.33 -8.36
C VAL A 110 -8.55 6.05 -7.17
N GLY A 111 -8.17 5.14 -6.26
CA GLY A 111 -8.95 4.79 -5.08
C GLY A 111 -10.07 3.77 -5.30
N ASP A 112 -10.04 2.99 -6.38
CA ASP A 112 -10.95 1.85 -6.62
C ASP A 112 -10.39 0.55 -6.03
N TYR A 113 -10.34 0.48 -4.70
CA TYR A 113 -9.81 -0.69 -3.99
C TYR A 113 -10.65 -1.97 -4.20
N ARG A 114 -11.92 -1.84 -4.59
CA ARG A 114 -12.80 -2.98 -4.87
C ARG A 114 -12.37 -3.71 -6.14
N SER A 115 -12.11 -2.94 -7.20
CA SER A 115 -11.57 -3.50 -8.45
C SER A 115 -10.17 -4.09 -8.22
N ALA A 116 -9.35 -3.44 -7.38
CA ALA A 116 -8.03 -3.95 -7.03
C ALA A 116 -8.08 -5.32 -6.33
N ILE A 117 -8.98 -5.52 -5.35
CA ILE A 117 -9.17 -6.82 -4.70
C ILE A 117 -9.61 -7.87 -5.71
N ARG A 118 -10.62 -7.57 -6.54
CA ARG A 118 -11.15 -8.50 -7.53
C ARG A 118 -10.07 -8.94 -8.53
N SER A 119 -9.31 -8.00 -9.08
CA SER A 119 -8.24 -8.34 -10.03
C SER A 119 -7.16 -9.22 -9.42
N ASN A 120 -6.76 -8.93 -8.18
CA ASN A 120 -5.77 -9.75 -7.50
C ASN A 120 -6.30 -11.13 -7.12
N GLN A 121 -7.59 -11.26 -6.80
CA GLN A 121 -8.21 -12.56 -6.61
C GLN A 121 -8.13 -13.41 -7.87
N GLU A 122 -8.44 -12.83 -9.04
CA GLU A 122 -8.31 -13.54 -10.32
C GLU A 122 -6.84 -13.88 -10.64
N ALA A 123 -5.91 -12.96 -10.35
CA ALA A 123 -4.48 -13.19 -10.52
C ALA A 123 -3.97 -14.35 -9.64
N MET A 124 -4.39 -14.41 -8.37
CA MET A 124 -4.08 -15.51 -7.46
C MET A 124 -4.65 -16.85 -7.96
N VAL A 125 -5.89 -16.86 -8.48
CA VAL A 125 -6.48 -18.06 -9.09
C VAL A 125 -5.67 -18.52 -10.31
N ALA A 126 -5.18 -17.61 -11.14
CA ALA A 126 -4.32 -17.94 -12.27
C ALA A 126 -2.94 -18.46 -11.81
N ASP A 127 -2.33 -17.85 -10.78
CA ASP A 127 -1.10 -18.33 -10.15
C ASP A 127 -1.29 -19.77 -9.62
N ASP A 128 -2.35 -20.03 -8.86
CA ASP A 128 -2.62 -21.36 -8.29
C ASP A 128 -2.79 -22.43 -9.37
N LYS A 129 -3.47 -22.12 -10.48
CA LYS A 129 -3.58 -23.03 -11.63
C LYS A 129 -2.22 -23.38 -12.24
N TYR A 130 -1.31 -22.41 -12.32
CA TYR A 130 0.05 -22.62 -12.82
C TYR A 130 0.87 -23.46 -11.84
N PHE A 131 0.89 -23.08 -10.56
CA PHE A 131 1.69 -23.74 -9.52
C PHE A 131 1.17 -25.12 -9.10
N ALA A 132 -0.07 -25.47 -9.46
CA ALA A 132 -0.58 -26.84 -9.35
C ALA A 132 0.08 -27.83 -10.33
N ARG A 133 0.81 -27.33 -11.34
CA ARG A 133 1.43 -28.14 -12.40
C ARG A 133 2.94 -27.90 -12.52
N GLU A 134 3.38 -26.69 -12.24
CA GLU A 134 4.75 -26.22 -12.42
C GLU A 134 5.32 -25.64 -11.13
N SER A 135 6.64 -25.61 -10.96
CA SER A 135 7.27 -25.01 -9.76
C SER A 135 7.61 -23.53 -9.90
N GLY A 136 7.56 -22.97 -11.13
CA GLY A 136 7.91 -21.58 -11.41
C GLY A 136 9.40 -21.26 -11.22
N SER A 137 9.80 -20.04 -11.59
CA SER A 137 11.12 -19.50 -11.27
C SER A 137 11.10 -18.76 -9.94
N ALA A 138 12.26 -18.52 -9.33
CA ALA A 138 12.38 -17.69 -8.13
C ALA A 138 11.77 -16.29 -8.32
N LEU A 139 11.93 -15.71 -9.53
CA LEU A 139 11.32 -14.42 -9.88
C LEU A 139 9.79 -14.52 -9.96
N TYR A 140 9.25 -15.62 -10.48
CA TYR A 140 7.80 -15.82 -10.52
C TYR A 140 7.22 -15.96 -9.10
N ILE A 141 7.91 -16.67 -8.19
CA ILE A 141 7.49 -16.72 -6.79
C ILE A 141 7.37 -15.30 -6.19
N ALA A 142 8.34 -14.43 -6.46
CA ALA A 142 8.28 -13.04 -6.01
C ALA A 142 7.11 -12.25 -6.63
N TYR A 143 6.79 -12.46 -7.91
CA TYR A 143 5.61 -11.85 -8.54
C TYR A 143 4.29 -12.35 -7.94
N ARG A 144 4.18 -13.65 -7.62
CA ARG A 144 3.02 -14.21 -6.93
C ARG A 144 2.83 -13.54 -5.56
N VAL A 145 3.91 -13.36 -4.80
CA VAL A 145 3.89 -12.64 -3.52
C VAL A 145 3.40 -11.19 -3.71
N HIS A 146 3.86 -10.51 -4.76
CA HIS A 146 3.44 -9.14 -5.07
C HIS A 146 1.92 -9.04 -5.35
N ASN A 147 1.35 -9.96 -6.14
CA ASN A 147 -0.10 -10.01 -6.40
C ASN A 147 -0.90 -10.14 -5.09
N ILE A 148 -0.45 -11.04 -4.20
CA ILE A 148 -1.08 -11.27 -2.89
C ILE A 148 -1.00 -10.01 -2.01
N CYS A 149 0.16 -9.35 -1.98
CA CYS A 149 0.35 -8.14 -1.18
C CYS A 149 -0.49 -6.96 -1.69
N ALA A 150 -0.71 -6.86 -3.01
CA ALA A 150 -1.59 -5.85 -3.57
C ALA A 150 -3.07 -6.08 -3.17
N LYS A 151 -3.53 -7.34 -3.14
CA LYS A 151 -4.84 -7.70 -2.57
C LYS A 151 -4.93 -7.28 -1.11
N LEU A 152 -3.93 -7.69 -0.32
CA LEU A 152 -3.86 -7.42 1.11
C LEU A 152 -3.94 -5.92 1.38
N TYR A 153 -3.11 -5.11 0.71
CA TYR A 153 -3.11 -3.66 0.88
C TYR A 153 -4.47 -3.05 0.52
N ALA A 154 -5.05 -3.39 -0.64
CA ALA A 154 -6.36 -2.89 -1.02
C ALA A 154 -7.46 -3.25 0.00
N ALA A 155 -7.38 -4.44 0.61
CA ALA A 155 -8.26 -4.88 1.68
C ALA A 155 -8.06 -4.08 2.98
N LEU A 156 -6.81 -3.81 3.39
CA LEU A 156 -6.52 -2.95 4.55
C LEU A 156 -7.12 -1.54 4.37
N ILE A 157 -6.99 -0.97 3.17
CA ILE A 157 -7.37 0.42 2.90
C ILE A 157 -8.88 0.59 2.67
N SER A 158 -9.58 -0.47 2.27
CA SER A 158 -11.04 -0.50 2.09
C SER A 158 -11.82 -1.09 3.27
N GLY A 159 -11.14 -1.50 4.35
CA GLY A 159 -11.82 -2.01 5.55
C GLY A 159 -12.37 -3.42 5.41
N GLN A 160 -11.71 -4.28 4.63
CA GLN A 160 -12.09 -5.67 4.41
C GLN A 160 -11.12 -6.62 5.15
N PHE A 161 -11.41 -6.90 6.43
CA PHE A 161 -10.62 -7.77 7.28
C PHE A 161 -10.51 -9.18 6.73
N GLN A 162 -11.61 -9.77 6.26
CA GLN A 162 -11.61 -11.16 5.80
C GLN A 162 -10.74 -11.34 4.57
N GLU A 163 -10.82 -10.41 3.61
CA GLU A 163 -9.95 -10.41 2.43
C GLU A 163 -8.47 -10.22 2.79
N ALA A 164 -8.19 -9.35 3.77
CA ALA A 164 -6.84 -9.06 4.22
C ALA A 164 -6.19 -10.26 4.95
N ILE A 165 -6.92 -10.90 5.88
CA ILE A 165 -6.38 -12.04 6.64
C ILE A 165 -6.22 -13.27 5.75
N THR A 166 -7.16 -13.54 4.84
CA THR A 166 -7.03 -14.64 3.87
C THR A 166 -5.87 -14.42 2.92
N ALA A 167 -5.58 -13.18 2.51
CA ALA A 167 -4.37 -12.89 1.74
C ALA A 167 -3.09 -13.15 2.56
N ALA A 168 -3.07 -12.80 3.85
CA ALA A 168 -1.94 -13.07 4.74
C ALA A 168 -1.74 -14.57 5.02
N ASP A 169 -2.81 -15.36 5.10
CA ASP A 169 -2.77 -16.82 5.20
C ASP A 169 -2.15 -17.42 3.94
N HIS A 170 -2.63 -17.03 2.76
CA HIS A 170 -2.08 -17.52 1.50
C HIS A 170 -0.62 -17.11 1.29
N LEU A 171 -0.23 -15.93 1.77
CA LEU A 171 1.16 -15.49 1.72
C LEU A 171 2.11 -16.42 2.50
N GLU A 172 1.68 -16.91 3.66
CA GLU A 172 2.46 -17.88 4.45
C GLU A 172 2.52 -19.27 3.80
N GLU A 173 1.51 -19.65 3.02
CA GLU A 173 1.55 -20.88 2.23
C GLU A 173 2.57 -20.78 1.09
N VAL A 174 2.72 -19.59 0.49
CA VAL A 174 3.62 -19.35 -0.64
C VAL A 174 5.07 -19.13 -0.20
N VAL A 175 5.27 -18.42 0.91
CA VAL A 175 6.61 -18.06 1.43
C VAL A 175 6.94 -18.93 2.63
N ASP A 176 7.28 -20.19 2.36
CA ASP A 176 7.70 -21.15 3.37
C ASP A 176 9.23 -21.10 3.63
N SER A 177 9.68 -21.90 4.61
CA SER A 177 11.11 -22.00 4.94
C SER A 177 11.96 -22.51 3.79
N LYS A 178 11.41 -23.31 2.87
CA LYS A 178 12.12 -23.82 1.70
C LYS A 178 12.36 -22.71 0.69
N VAL A 179 11.36 -21.86 0.44
CA VAL A 179 11.48 -20.66 -0.41
C VAL A 179 12.52 -19.71 0.19
N LEU A 180 12.44 -19.43 1.48
CA LEU A 180 13.37 -18.52 2.16
C LEU A 180 14.81 -19.04 2.21
N SER A 181 14.99 -20.37 2.18
CA SER A 181 16.32 -21.01 2.14
C SER A 181 17.03 -20.90 0.78
N ILE A 182 16.35 -20.43 -0.28
CA ILE A 182 16.97 -20.24 -1.60
C ILE A 182 17.95 -19.06 -1.54
N SER A 183 19.23 -19.35 -1.77
CA SER A 183 20.33 -18.37 -1.68
C SER A 183 20.73 -17.73 -3.01
N SER A 184 20.23 -18.25 -4.14
CA SER A 184 20.53 -17.73 -5.48
C SER A 184 19.31 -17.80 -6.41
N PRO A 185 18.61 -16.67 -6.66
CA PRO A 185 18.76 -15.39 -5.96
C PRO A 185 18.37 -15.51 -4.47
N PRO A 186 18.84 -14.61 -3.57
CA PRO A 186 18.55 -14.69 -2.15
C PRO A 186 17.08 -14.33 -1.87
N LEU A 187 16.17 -15.32 -1.89
CA LEU A 187 14.74 -15.06 -1.79
C LEU A 187 14.31 -14.54 -0.42
N ALA A 188 15.01 -14.90 0.65
CA ALA A 188 14.77 -14.26 1.94
C ALA A 188 14.99 -12.74 1.91
N ASP A 189 15.93 -12.23 1.10
CA ASP A 189 16.12 -10.78 0.98
C ASP A 189 14.97 -10.11 0.24
N TRP A 190 14.24 -10.84 -0.61
CA TRP A 190 13.20 -10.30 -1.47
C TRP A 190 11.79 -10.51 -0.94
N THR A 191 11.57 -11.56 -0.13
CA THR A 191 10.21 -12.03 0.17
C THR A 191 9.88 -12.16 1.66
N GLU A 192 10.87 -12.25 2.55
CA GLU A 192 10.63 -12.54 3.98
C GLU A 192 9.83 -11.43 4.68
N SER A 193 10.10 -10.17 4.37
CA SER A 193 9.43 -9.02 4.98
C SER A 193 7.92 -9.02 4.79
N PHE A 194 7.42 -9.57 3.67
CA PHE A 194 5.98 -9.61 3.41
C PHE A 194 5.24 -10.49 4.43
N LEU A 195 5.88 -11.50 5.03
CA LEU A 195 5.27 -12.30 6.10
C LEU A 195 4.89 -11.46 7.33
N GLY A 196 5.58 -10.33 7.55
CA GLY A 196 5.23 -9.34 8.57
C GLY A 196 3.86 -8.68 8.37
N ASN A 197 3.26 -8.77 7.17
CA ASN A 197 1.97 -8.15 6.86
C ASN A 197 0.82 -8.69 7.73
N ARG A 198 0.89 -9.93 8.23
CA ARG A 198 -0.12 -10.43 9.18
C ARG A 198 -0.21 -9.57 10.44
N ALA A 199 0.93 -9.14 10.97
CA ALA A 199 0.96 -8.25 12.12
C ALA A 199 0.26 -6.92 11.78
N HIS A 200 0.53 -6.35 10.61
CA HIS A 200 -0.13 -5.13 10.12
C HIS A 200 -1.64 -5.29 9.93
N VAL A 201 -2.11 -6.43 9.39
CA VAL A 201 -3.54 -6.73 9.29
C VAL A 201 -4.19 -6.67 10.67
N LEU A 202 -3.61 -7.33 11.66
CA LEU A 202 -4.22 -7.35 12.99
C LEU A 202 -4.20 -5.97 13.66
N VAL A 203 -3.15 -5.16 13.48
CA VAL A 203 -3.10 -3.79 14.01
C VAL A 203 -4.17 -2.93 13.33
N ARG A 204 -4.27 -2.99 12.00
CA ARG A 204 -5.23 -2.22 11.19
C ARG A 204 -6.67 -2.39 11.68
N PHE A 205 -7.02 -3.62 12.05
CA PHE A 205 -8.37 -4.02 12.44
C PHE A 205 -8.55 -4.14 13.96
N GLY A 206 -7.61 -3.63 14.75
CA GLY A 206 -7.71 -3.58 16.21
C GLY A 206 -7.84 -4.95 16.87
N ARG A 207 -7.26 -6.00 16.28
CA ARG A 207 -7.30 -7.37 16.78
C ARG A 207 -6.21 -7.58 17.84
N TRP A 208 -6.26 -6.75 18.90
CA TRP A 208 -5.23 -6.66 19.93
C TRP A 208 -4.95 -8.00 20.61
N ASP A 209 -5.99 -8.74 20.98
CA ASP A 209 -5.84 -10.06 21.60
C ASP A 209 -5.24 -11.10 20.65
N ASP A 210 -5.50 -11.01 19.34
CA ASP A 210 -4.89 -11.92 18.35
C ASP A 210 -3.39 -11.63 18.20
N ILE A 211 -3.00 -10.35 18.22
CA ILE A 211 -1.59 -9.92 18.18
C ILE A 211 -0.81 -10.50 19.35
N LEU A 212 -1.38 -10.45 20.56
CA LEU A 212 -0.74 -10.98 21.76
C LEU A 212 -0.62 -12.51 21.75
N ARG A 213 -1.36 -13.20 20.87
CA ARG A 213 -1.25 -14.65 20.64
C ARG A 213 -0.23 -15.00 19.54
N LEU A 214 0.20 -14.04 18.73
CA LEU A 214 1.22 -14.30 17.70
C LEU A 214 2.49 -14.85 18.34
N GLN A 215 2.99 -15.94 17.78
CA GLN A 215 4.24 -16.56 18.20
C GLN A 215 5.39 -15.97 17.41
N LEU A 216 6.49 -15.67 18.09
CA LEU A 216 7.72 -15.28 17.40
C LEU A 216 8.31 -16.49 16.67
N PRO A 217 8.84 -16.33 15.46
CA PRO A 217 9.53 -17.39 14.74
C PRO A 217 10.69 -17.99 15.56
N THR A 218 10.87 -19.31 15.47
CA THR A 218 12.00 -19.99 16.11
C THR A 218 13.33 -19.56 15.47
N ASP A 219 13.39 -19.47 14.15
CA ASP A 219 14.56 -19.02 13.39
C ASP A 219 14.49 -17.51 13.13
N ARG A 220 14.70 -16.71 14.18
CA ARG A 220 14.66 -15.24 14.09
C ARG A 220 15.65 -14.64 13.09
N PRO A 221 16.88 -15.18 12.91
CA PRO A 221 17.79 -14.69 11.86
C PRO A 221 17.21 -14.80 10.45
N LEU A 222 16.55 -15.92 10.13
CA LEU A 222 15.87 -16.08 8.84
C LEU A 222 14.65 -15.17 8.74
N TYR A 223 13.80 -15.17 9.77
CA TYR A 223 12.55 -14.41 9.85
C TYR A 223 12.69 -13.07 10.57
N CYS A 224 13.74 -12.33 10.25
CA CYS A 224 14.14 -11.14 11.00
C CYS A 224 13.12 -9.99 10.88
N ALA A 225 12.58 -9.73 9.69
CA ALA A 225 11.59 -8.68 9.48
C ALA A 225 10.24 -9.08 10.09
N THR A 226 9.85 -10.34 9.93
CA THR A 226 8.64 -10.90 10.56
C THR A 226 8.71 -10.75 12.07
N THR A 227 9.84 -11.09 12.69
CA THR A 227 10.07 -10.94 14.13
C THR A 227 9.91 -9.49 14.57
N ALA A 228 10.54 -8.54 13.87
CA ALA A 228 10.42 -7.12 14.18
C ALA A 228 8.96 -6.63 14.04
N ASN A 229 8.25 -6.99 12.97
CA ASN A 229 6.87 -6.56 12.76
C ASN A 229 5.89 -7.16 13.81
N ILE A 230 6.09 -8.40 14.28
CA ILE A 230 5.30 -8.98 15.37
C ILE A 230 5.53 -8.21 16.68
N LEU A 231 6.79 -7.92 17.03
CA LEU A 231 7.13 -7.16 18.24
C LEU A 231 6.58 -5.74 18.20
N TYR A 232 6.65 -5.08 17.04
CA TYR A 232 6.01 -3.78 16.79
C TYR A 232 4.51 -3.86 17.11
N ALA A 233 3.80 -4.82 16.52
CA ALA A 233 2.36 -4.96 16.73
C ALA A 233 2.03 -5.26 18.20
N GLN A 234 2.80 -6.14 18.86
CA GLN A 234 2.62 -6.45 20.28
C GLN A 234 2.79 -5.21 21.15
N ALA A 235 3.80 -4.38 20.89
CA ALA A 235 4.01 -3.14 21.63
C ALA A 235 2.86 -2.14 21.45
N ILE A 236 2.34 -1.99 20.21
CA ILE A 236 1.13 -1.18 19.94
C ILE A 236 -0.08 -1.74 20.72
N ALA A 237 -0.34 -3.04 20.62
CA ALA A 237 -1.48 -3.69 21.27
C ALA A 237 -1.42 -3.51 22.80
N LEU A 238 -0.26 -3.74 23.42
CA LEU A 238 -0.05 -3.52 24.85
C LEU A 238 -0.27 -2.06 25.24
N GLY A 239 0.20 -1.11 24.43
CA GLY A 239 0.00 0.32 24.66
C GLY A 239 -1.48 0.72 24.63
N VAL A 240 -2.22 0.28 23.60
CA VAL A 240 -3.67 0.54 23.47
C VAL A 240 -4.46 -0.09 24.62
N LEU A 241 -4.05 -1.28 25.08
CA LEU A 241 -4.67 -1.97 26.23
C LEU A 241 -4.26 -1.39 27.60
N GLY A 242 -3.46 -0.32 27.64
CA GLY A 242 -3.02 0.33 28.87
C GLY A 242 -1.95 -0.43 29.66
N ARG A 243 -1.36 -1.48 29.07
CA ARG A 243 -0.29 -2.30 29.67
C ARG A 243 1.08 -1.66 29.42
N ILE A 244 1.24 -0.41 29.87
CA ILE A 244 2.34 0.48 29.47
C ILE A 244 3.73 -0.12 29.75
N SER A 245 3.96 -0.66 30.94
CA SER A 245 5.28 -1.23 31.28
C SER A 245 5.64 -2.43 30.38
N GLU A 246 4.65 -3.23 29.97
CA GLU A 246 4.87 -4.34 29.04
C GLU A 246 5.07 -3.82 27.61
N ALA A 247 4.37 -2.75 27.22
CA ALA A 247 4.57 -2.09 25.93
C ALA A 247 5.98 -1.49 25.80
N GLU A 248 6.53 -0.89 26.86
CA GLU A 248 7.89 -0.38 26.90
C GLU A 248 8.94 -1.51 26.78
N ALA A 249 8.69 -2.65 27.42
CA ALA A 249 9.54 -3.84 27.26
C ALA A 249 9.50 -4.38 25.82
N ALA A 250 8.30 -4.52 25.25
CA ALA A 250 8.11 -4.96 23.86
C ALA A 250 8.70 -3.96 22.84
N GLN A 251 8.62 -2.66 23.10
CA GLN A 251 9.27 -1.63 22.27
C GLN A 251 10.79 -1.80 22.28
N LYS A 252 11.39 -2.09 23.43
CA LYS A 252 12.83 -2.35 23.51
C LYS A 252 13.22 -3.59 22.70
N GLU A 253 12.46 -4.67 22.81
CA GLU A 253 12.68 -5.88 22.01
C GLU A 253 12.50 -5.61 20.51
N PHE A 254 11.53 -4.78 20.13
CA PHE A 254 11.33 -4.33 18.76
C PHE A 254 12.56 -3.58 18.22
N GLU A 255 13.12 -2.62 18.98
CA GLU A 255 14.31 -1.87 18.54
C GLU A 255 15.54 -2.79 18.38
N GLU A 256 15.70 -3.76 19.27
CA GLU A 256 16.75 -4.79 19.15
C GLU A 256 16.54 -5.66 17.89
N ALA A 257 15.32 -6.12 17.63
CA ALA A 257 14.99 -6.91 16.44
C ALA A 257 15.16 -6.10 15.15
N ARG A 258 14.71 -4.83 15.13
CA ARG A 258 14.88 -3.91 14.01
C ARG A 258 16.35 -3.70 13.68
N ALA A 259 17.19 -3.48 14.69
CA ALA A 259 18.63 -3.30 14.50
C ALA A 259 19.33 -4.54 13.92
N ALA A 260 18.75 -5.74 14.13
CA ALA A 260 19.26 -6.99 13.60
C ALA A 260 18.86 -7.25 12.12
N VAL A 261 17.90 -6.51 11.56
CA VAL A 261 17.50 -6.68 10.16
C VAL A 261 18.62 -6.22 9.21
N PRO A 262 19.11 -7.07 8.29
CA PRO A 262 20.20 -6.71 7.40
C PRO A 262 19.73 -5.71 6.33
N ARG A 263 20.62 -4.80 5.93
CA ARG A 263 20.37 -3.82 4.84
C ARG A 263 20.09 -4.47 3.48
N SER A 264 20.39 -5.76 3.32
CA SER A 264 20.04 -6.53 2.13
C SER A 264 18.53 -6.74 2.00
N ARG A 265 17.82 -6.87 3.14
CA ARG A 265 16.39 -7.12 3.22
C ARG A 265 15.59 -5.97 2.57
N PHE A 266 14.77 -6.33 1.59
CA PHE A 266 13.81 -5.42 0.98
C PHE A 266 12.46 -5.53 1.66
N ASN A 267 11.74 -4.43 1.75
CA ASN A 267 10.30 -4.44 2.02
C ASN A 267 9.52 -4.64 0.71
N SER A 268 9.92 -3.86 -0.29
CA SER A 268 9.44 -3.88 -1.67
C SER A 268 10.58 -3.37 -2.54
N LEU A 269 10.56 -3.57 -3.87
CA LEU A 269 11.58 -2.95 -4.72
C LEU A 269 11.17 -1.51 -5.07
N PRO A 270 12.01 -0.48 -4.79
CA PRO A 270 13.40 -0.53 -4.29
C PRO A 270 13.55 -0.28 -2.78
N CYS A 271 12.46 -0.19 -2.02
CA CYS A 271 12.45 0.16 -0.60
C CYS A 271 13.11 -0.89 0.33
N LYS A 272 13.99 -0.43 1.21
CA LYS A 272 14.66 -1.27 2.21
C LYS A 272 13.80 -1.46 3.45
N GLU A 273 13.79 -2.68 4.00
CA GLU A 273 13.04 -2.97 5.22
C GLU A 273 13.54 -2.14 6.40
N THR A 274 14.83 -1.86 6.47
CA THR A 274 15.40 -0.99 7.51
C THR A 274 14.80 0.42 7.52
N SER A 275 14.43 0.96 6.34
CA SER A 275 13.78 2.28 6.23
C SER A 275 12.30 2.20 6.62
N VAL A 276 11.61 1.11 6.27
CA VAL A 276 10.22 0.90 6.68
C VAL A 276 10.10 0.69 8.19
N LEU A 277 11.00 -0.05 8.80
CA LEU A 277 11.03 -0.22 10.25
C LEU A 277 11.43 1.06 11.00
N GLU A 278 12.06 2.04 10.34
CA GLU A 278 12.27 3.37 10.92
C GLU A 278 10.95 4.16 11.04
N VAL A 279 10.05 4.02 10.06
CA VAL A 279 8.66 4.51 10.18
C VAL A 279 7.97 3.83 11.36
N ALA A 280 8.07 2.49 11.45
CA ALA A 280 7.48 1.71 12.55
C ALA A 280 7.99 2.16 13.93
N SER A 281 9.29 2.44 14.06
CA SER A 281 9.92 2.93 15.29
C SER A 281 9.32 4.27 15.75
N HIS A 282 9.24 5.25 14.87
CA HIS A 282 8.65 6.55 15.21
C HIS A 282 7.14 6.47 15.45
N MET A 283 6.42 5.62 14.71
CA MET A 283 4.99 5.39 14.91
C MET A 283 4.74 4.76 16.29
N LEU A 284 5.44 3.66 16.62
CA LEU A 284 5.35 3.00 17.92
C LEU A 284 5.70 3.94 19.07
N HIS A 285 6.81 4.68 18.95
CA HIS A 285 7.19 5.65 19.96
C HIS A 285 6.10 6.71 20.17
N GLY A 286 5.55 7.25 19.08
CA GLY A 286 4.49 8.24 19.15
C GLY A 286 3.22 7.72 19.82
N GLU A 287 2.75 6.54 19.43
CA GLU A 287 1.56 5.93 20.03
C GLU A 287 1.76 5.55 21.50
N LEU A 288 2.95 5.07 21.88
CA LEU A 288 3.23 4.73 23.27
C LEU A 288 3.33 5.99 24.15
N GLU A 289 4.02 7.04 23.69
CA GLU A 289 4.08 8.31 24.40
C GLU A 289 2.69 8.95 24.54
N TYR A 290 1.82 8.79 23.53
CA TYR A 290 0.43 9.22 23.63
C TYR A 290 -0.27 8.52 24.80
N ARG A 291 -0.11 7.20 24.91
CA ARG A 291 -0.70 6.40 25.99
C ARG A 291 -0.12 6.68 27.37
N LYS A 292 1.09 7.25 27.43
CA LYS A 292 1.72 7.77 28.66
C LYS A 292 1.23 9.17 29.05
N GLY A 293 0.42 9.83 28.21
CA GLY A 293 -0.04 11.21 28.41
C GLY A 293 0.93 12.27 27.91
N ASN A 294 2.03 11.88 27.27
CA ASN A 294 3.06 12.79 26.77
C ASN A 294 2.69 13.30 25.36
N HIS A 295 1.53 13.94 25.24
CA HIS A 295 0.88 14.20 23.94
C HIS A 295 1.72 15.02 22.95
N GLU A 296 2.46 16.03 23.40
CA GLU A 296 3.29 16.82 22.47
C GLU A 296 4.46 16.02 21.90
N ALA A 297 5.11 15.19 22.73
CA ALA A 297 6.15 14.28 22.26
C ALA A 297 5.57 13.22 21.30
N ALA A 298 4.38 12.70 21.63
CA ALA A 298 3.66 11.75 20.79
C ALA A 298 3.38 12.31 19.38
N PHE A 299 2.77 13.49 19.31
CA PHE A 299 2.44 14.11 18.02
C PHE A 299 3.70 14.57 17.26
N ALA A 300 4.78 14.97 17.94
CA ALA A 300 6.05 15.22 17.27
C ALA A 300 6.60 13.94 16.60
N SER A 301 6.57 12.80 17.30
CA SER A 301 7.04 11.52 16.74
C SER A 301 6.15 11.01 15.61
N LEU A 302 4.82 11.13 15.73
CA LEU A 302 3.89 10.71 14.69
C LEU A 302 4.02 11.56 13.42
N ARG A 303 4.21 12.88 13.55
CA ARG A 303 4.53 13.73 12.39
C ARG A 303 5.86 13.33 11.77
N LYS A 304 6.86 12.98 12.58
CA LYS A 304 8.13 12.47 12.07
C LYS A 304 7.98 11.15 11.31
N ALA A 305 7.17 10.23 11.83
CA ALA A 305 6.84 8.99 11.14
C ALA A 305 6.17 9.24 9.79
N ALA A 306 5.25 10.22 9.71
CA ALA A 306 4.60 10.59 8.44
C ALA A 306 5.58 11.19 7.43
N GLU A 307 6.52 12.03 7.87
CA GLU A 307 7.61 12.54 7.02
C GLU A 307 8.50 11.41 6.48
N LEU A 308 8.82 10.42 7.32
CA LEU A 308 9.63 9.27 6.93
C LEU A 308 8.87 8.38 5.93
N GLU A 309 7.57 8.15 6.16
CA GLU A 309 6.68 7.45 5.23
C GLU A 309 6.65 8.15 3.86
N ASP A 310 6.47 9.47 3.84
CA ASP A 310 6.44 10.28 2.60
C ASP A 310 7.77 10.31 1.84
N ALA A 311 8.88 10.02 2.53
CA ALA A 311 10.23 9.97 1.98
C ALA A 311 10.61 8.58 1.46
N LEU A 312 9.80 7.55 1.70
CA LEU A 312 10.05 6.22 1.16
C LEU A 312 10.00 6.25 -0.37
N PRO A 313 10.88 5.47 -1.06
CA PRO A 313 10.78 5.31 -2.50
C PRO A 313 9.41 4.78 -2.92
N TYR A 314 8.94 5.19 -4.10
CA TYR A 314 7.70 4.65 -4.66
C TYR A 314 7.78 3.14 -4.79
N SER A 315 6.78 2.47 -4.24
CA SER A 315 6.48 1.08 -4.53
C SER A 315 4.97 0.86 -4.59
N ASP A 316 4.63 -0.23 -5.25
CA ASP A 316 3.29 -0.74 -5.48
C ASP A 316 3.25 -2.17 -4.90
N PRO A 317 2.36 -2.47 -3.94
CA PRO A 317 1.69 -1.50 -3.06
C PRO A 317 2.70 -0.63 -2.26
N PRO A 318 2.23 0.44 -1.60
CA PRO A 318 3.09 1.24 -0.72
C PRO A 318 3.81 0.41 0.35
N PRO A 319 5.07 0.72 0.71
CA PRO A 319 5.85 -0.13 1.61
C PRO A 319 5.28 -0.21 3.03
N TRP A 320 4.69 0.88 3.52
CA TRP A 320 4.10 0.96 4.85
C TRP A 320 2.59 0.68 4.78
N MET A 321 2.14 -0.39 5.46
CA MET A 321 0.79 -0.95 5.30
C MET A 321 -0.30 -0.19 6.05
N GLN A 322 0.00 0.36 7.24
CA GLN A 322 -0.95 1.14 8.04
C GLN A 322 -0.57 2.62 8.04
N PRO A 323 -1.13 3.45 7.14
CA PRO A 323 -0.69 4.84 6.97
C PRO A 323 -0.60 5.61 8.28
N VAL A 324 0.55 6.24 8.54
CA VAL A 324 0.80 6.93 9.82
C VAL A 324 -0.25 8.01 10.07
N ARG A 325 -0.69 8.67 8.99
CA ARG A 325 -1.74 9.70 9.02
C ARG A 325 -3.07 9.20 9.59
N HIS A 326 -3.39 7.90 9.46
CA HIS A 326 -4.62 7.35 10.06
C HIS A 326 -4.55 7.35 11.59
N ALA A 327 -3.41 6.94 12.16
CA ALA A 327 -3.18 6.95 13.60
C ALA A 327 -3.05 8.39 14.11
N LEU A 328 -2.25 9.22 13.44
CA LEU A 328 -2.10 10.65 13.78
C LEU A 328 -3.44 11.38 13.81
N GLY A 329 -4.24 11.28 12.75
CA GLY A 329 -5.57 11.90 12.69
C GLY A 329 -6.52 11.39 13.78
N GLY A 330 -6.53 10.07 14.03
CA GLY A 330 -7.37 9.47 15.07
C GLY A 330 -7.03 9.98 16.47
N LEU A 331 -5.75 10.04 16.81
CA LEU A 331 -5.28 10.51 18.12
C LEU A 331 -5.45 12.03 18.29
N LEU A 332 -5.33 12.82 17.20
CA LEU A 332 -5.67 14.25 17.21
C LEU A 332 -7.16 14.46 17.52
N LEU A 333 -8.05 13.66 16.92
CA LEU A 333 -9.49 13.75 17.17
C LEU A 333 -9.87 13.39 18.62
N GLU A 334 -9.16 12.41 19.22
CA GLU A 334 -9.31 12.04 20.62
C GLU A 334 -8.93 13.21 21.56
N GLN A 335 -7.91 14.00 21.20
CA GLN A 335 -7.53 15.22 21.93
C GLN A 335 -8.31 16.48 21.51
N ASN A 336 -9.42 16.33 20.76
CA ASN A 336 -10.22 17.45 20.25
C ASN A 336 -9.42 18.45 19.38
N ARG A 337 -8.29 18.04 18.79
CA ARG A 337 -7.47 18.83 17.86
C ARG A 337 -8.02 18.74 16.43
N VAL A 338 -9.30 19.06 16.27
CA VAL A 338 -10.09 18.79 15.05
C VAL A 338 -9.51 19.48 13.81
N ASN A 339 -9.06 20.73 13.92
CA ASN A 339 -8.46 21.46 12.78
C ASN A 339 -7.18 20.81 12.28
N GLU A 340 -6.36 20.23 13.16
CA GLU A 340 -5.13 19.54 12.75
C GLU A 340 -5.43 18.19 12.12
N ALA A 341 -6.42 17.47 12.66
CA ALA A 341 -6.88 16.22 12.07
C ALA A 341 -7.44 16.42 10.65
N GLU A 342 -8.21 17.50 10.42
CA GLU A 342 -8.73 17.84 9.09
C GLU A 342 -7.60 17.98 8.05
N VAL A 343 -6.50 18.65 8.40
CA VAL A 343 -5.33 18.79 7.51
C VAL A 343 -4.74 17.42 7.19
N VAL A 344 -4.52 16.59 8.21
CA VAL A 344 -3.95 15.25 8.05
C VAL A 344 -4.79 14.37 7.11
N TYR A 345 -6.11 14.38 7.25
CA TYR A 345 -6.98 13.59 6.36
C TYR A 345 -7.10 14.18 4.96
N LYS A 346 -7.08 15.51 4.81
CA LYS A 346 -7.05 16.16 3.49
C LYS A 346 -5.77 15.81 2.71
N GLU A 347 -4.63 15.73 3.38
CA GLU A 347 -3.38 15.23 2.77
C GLU A 347 -3.50 13.77 2.36
N ASP A 348 -3.93 12.91 3.29
CA ASP A 348 -4.01 11.48 3.03
C ASP A 348 -5.02 11.12 1.92
N LEU A 349 -6.09 11.91 1.74
CA LEU A 349 -7.05 11.75 0.64
C LEU A 349 -6.63 12.45 -0.67
N GLY A 350 -5.53 13.21 -0.67
CA GLY A 350 -5.04 13.92 -1.85
C GLY A 350 -5.89 15.12 -2.24
N ILE A 351 -6.62 15.69 -1.27
CA ILE A 351 -7.49 16.87 -1.42
C ILE A 351 -6.72 18.15 -0.99
N ALA A 352 -5.65 18.01 -0.22
CA ALA A 352 -4.78 19.12 0.15
C ALA A 352 -4.05 19.71 -1.07
N LYS A 353 -4.14 21.03 -1.24
CA LYS A 353 -3.58 21.75 -2.39
C LYS A 353 -2.06 21.61 -2.52
N ASP A 354 -1.37 21.62 -1.38
CA ASP A 354 0.09 21.64 -1.31
C ASP A 354 0.69 20.25 -1.03
N PHE A 355 -0.12 19.20 -1.08
CA PHE A 355 0.32 17.82 -0.91
C PHE A 355 0.32 17.07 -2.25
N PRO A 356 1.40 16.36 -2.61
CA PRO A 356 1.42 15.63 -3.86
C PRO A 356 0.40 14.48 -3.85
N ARG A 357 -0.65 14.58 -4.69
CA ARG A 357 -1.71 13.56 -4.86
C ARG A 357 -1.20 12.12 -4.98
N ARG A 358 -0.02 11.90 -5.56
CA ARG A 358 0.62 10.58 -5.74
C ARG A 358 1.11 9.93 -4.46
N LYS A 359 1.25 10.69 -3.37
CA LYS A 359 1.58 10.19 -2.03
C LYS A 359 0.31 9.88 -1.20
N ALA A 360 -0.86 10.24 -1.73
CA ALA A 360 -2.14 10.07 -1.07
C ALA A 360 -2.78 8.70 -1.40
N ARG A 361 -3.79 8.36 -0.61
CA ARG A 361 -4.58 7.12 -0.68
C ARG A 361 -6.03 7.51 -0.95
N LEU A 362 -6.29 7.83 -2.21
CA LEU A 362 -7.59 8.36 -2.65
C LEU A 362 -8.73 7.43 -2.23
N ASN A 363 -9.84 7.99 -1.77
CA ASN A 363 -11.05 7.25 -1.40
C ASN A 363 -10.85 6.14 -0.36
N ASN A 364 -9.80 6.19 0.47
CA ASN A 364 -9.68 5.23 1.55
C ASN A 364 -10.75 5.46 2.62
N VAL A 365 -11.37 4.37 3.09
CA VAL A 365 -12.55 4.44 3.97
C VAL A 365 -12.25 5.14 5.30
N TRP A 366 -11.02 5.05 5.75
CA TRP A 366 -10.57 5.46 7.07
C TRP A 366 -10.38 6.97 7.20
N SER A 367 -9.69 7.57 6.24
CA SER A 367 -9.54 9.02 6.14
C SER A 367 -10.81 9.69 5.63
N LEU A 368 -11.64 9.02 4.81
CA LEU A 368 -12.99 9.50 4.50
C LEU A 368 -13.82 9.64 5.78
N HIS A 369 -13.83 8.61 6.63
CA HIS A 369 -14.52 8.65 7.92
C HIS A 369 -13.96 9.78 8.80
N GLY A 370 -12.64 9.84 8.96
CA GLY A 370 -11.97 10.83 9.79
C GLY A 370 -12.21 12.27 9.32
N LEU A 371 -12.12 12.52 8.01
CA LEU A 371 -12.39 13.84 7.44
C LEU A 371 -13.86 14.22 7.61
N HIS A 372 -14.80 13.30 7.37
CA HIS A 372 -16.21 13.56 7.57
C HIS A 372 -16.50 13.95 9.02
N GLU A 373 -15.95 13.22 10.01
CA GLU A 373 -16.07 13.58 11.43
C GLU A 373 -15.52 14.99 11.71
N CYS A 374 -14.36 15.33 11.15
CA CYS A 374 -13.78 16.67 11.30
C CYS A 374 -14.74 17.76 10.78
N LEU A 375 -15.25 17.58 9.56
CA LEU A 375 -16.10 18.56 8.89
C LEU A 375 -17.42 18.78 9.64
N VAL A 376 -18.04 17.69 10.14
CA VAL A 376 -19.26 17.78 10.97
C VAL A 376 -18.96 18.54 12.27
N ARG A 377 -17.89 18.19 13.00
CA ARG A 377 -17.52 18.84 14.26
C ARG A 377 -17.17 20.32 14.08
N LEU A 378 -16.65 20.70 12.92
CA LEU A 378 -16.32 22.10 12.57
C LEU A 378 -17.51 22.87 11.99
N GLY A 379 -18.68 22.24 11.80
CA GLY A 379 -19.85 22.87 11.19
C GLY A 379 -19.71 23.14 9.68
N LYS A 380 -18.77 22.48 9.00
CA LYS A 380 -18.51 22.61 7.56
C LYS A 380 -19.45 21.69 6.75
N VAL A 381 -20.75 21.95 6.84
CA VAL A 381 -21.81 21.06 6.33
C VAL A 381 -21.68 20.79 4.82
N ASP A 382 -21.45 21.81 4.01
CA ASP A 382 -21.35 21.64 2.54
C ASP A 382 -20.14 20.77 2.14
N GLU A 383 -19.01 20.91 2.85
CA GLU A 383 -17.85 20.04 2.65
C GLU A 383 -18.14 18.62 3.13
N ALA A 384 -18.83 18.45 4.27
CA ALA A 384 -19.19 17.15 4.79
C ALA A 384 -20.09 16.37 3.82
N LEU A 385 -21.10 17.04 3.22
CA LEU A 385 -21.98 16.45 2.20
C LEU A 385 -21.20 15.99 0.95
N CYS A 386 -20.15 16.70 0.56
CA CYS A 386 -19.28 16.27 -0.55
C CYS A 386 -18.49 14.98 -0.22
N ILE A 387 -18.15 14.76 1.06
CA ILE A 387 -17.42 13.57 1.53
C ILE A 387 -18.37 12.40 1.86
N GLN A 388 -19.63 12.67 2.21
CA GLN A 388 -20.60 11.64 2.61
C GLN A 388 -20.80 10.58 1.52
N VAL A 389 -20.99 10.97 0.26
CA VAL A 389 -21.23 10.02 -0.84
C VAL A 389 -20.06 9.04 -1.05
N PRO A 390 -18.79 9.50 -1.22
CA PRO A 390 -17.68 8.56 -1.32
C PRO A 390 -17.47 7.74 -0.05
N LEU A 391 -17.74 8.31 1.14
CA LEU A 391 -17.69 7.59 2.40
C LEU A 391 -18.72 6.44 2.45
N ASP A 392 -19.97 6.67 2.07
CA ASP A 392 -21.03 5.66 2.07
C ASP A 392 -20.69 4.48 1.15
N ILE A 393 -20.14 4.79 -0.04
CA ILE A 393 -19.69 3.77 -0.99
C ILE A 393 -18.52 2.95 -0.41
N ALA A 394 -17.57 3.62 0.25
CA ALA A 394 -16.42 2.96 0.86
C ALA A 394 -16.85 2.08 2.05
N ILE A 395 -17.72 2.58 2.93
CA ILE A 395 -18.28 1.82 4.06
C ILE A 395 -19.06 0.61 3.58
N ALA A 396 -19.85 0.73 2.50
CA ALA A 396 -20.62 -0.39 1.96
C ALA A 396 -19.74 -1.57 1.48
N SER A 397 -18.44 -1.33 1.28
CA SER A 397 -17.47 -2.36 0.90
C SER A 397 -16.70 -2.94 2.08
N ALA A 398 -16.73 -2.28 3.25
CA ALA A 398 -16.06 -2.77 4.45
C ALA A 398 -16.85 -3.93 5.08
N ASP A 399 -16.13 -4.88 5.68
CA ASP A 399 -16.72 -6.03 6.40
C ASP A 399 -16.61 -5.88 7.93
N VAL A 400 -16.04 -4.77 8.40
CA VAL A 400 -16.00 -4.35 9.80
C VAL A 400 -16.68 -2.99 10.00
N PRO A 401 -17.22 -2.71 11.20
CA PRO A 401 -17.72 -1.37 11.51
C PRO A 401 -16.61 -0.31 11.48
N ILE A 402 -16.76 0.69 10.60
CA ILE A 402 -15.88 1.86 10.55
C ILE A 402 -16.43 2.93 11.49
N THR A 403 -15.99 2.91 12.74
CA THR A 403 -16.41 3.85 13.81
C THR A 403 -15.34 4.89 14.16
N THR A 404 -14.13 4.71 13.62
CA THR A 404 -12.96 5.56 13.81
C THR A 404 -12.05 5.41 12.58
N SER A 405 -11.22 6.41 12.31
CA SER A 405 -10.19 6.31 11.26
C SER A 405 -9.06 5.35 11.63
N CYS A 406 -8.90 5.03 12.92
CA CYS A 406 -7.89 4.13 13.44
C CYS A 406 -8.35 3.53 14.78
N TYR A 407 -8.26 2.22 14.97
CA TYR A 407 -8.61 1.57 16.24
C TYR A 407 -7.61 1.86 17.36
N CYS A 408 -6.49 2.51 17.06
CA CYS A 408 -5.62 3.11 18.07
C CYS A 408 -6.28 4.28 18.79
N ARG A 409 -7.42 4.82 18.32
CA ARG A 409 -8.29 5.73 19.07
C ARG A 409 -9.28 4.90 19.90
N THR A 410 -9.29 5.11 21.21
CA THR A 410 -10.12 4.35 22.16
C THR A 410 -11.45 5.03 22.47
N GLU A 411 -11.54 6.35 22.29
CA GLU A 411 -12.80 7.08 22.45
C GLU A 411 -13.55 7.12 21.12
N ALA A 412 -14.37 6.09 20.86
CA ALA A 412 -15.24 6.08 19.69
C ALA A 412 -16.28 7.21 19.79
N CYS A 413 -16.61 7.83 18.66
CA CYS A 413 -17.68 8.82 18.59
C CYS A 413 -19.01 8.13 18.94
N SER A 414 -19.71 8.60 19.98
CA SER A 414 -21.09 8.21 20.21
C SER A 414 -21.93 8.76 19.06
N THR A 415 -22.32 7.91 18.13
CA THR A 415 -23.22 8.28 17.04
C THR A 415 -24.62 8.52 17.59
N SER A 416 -24.88 9.76 17.98
CA SER A 416 -26.23 10.28 18.15
C SER A 416 -26.34 11.65 17.52
N ALA A 417 -26.41 11.67 16.19
CA ALA A 417 -27.10 12.70 15.42
C ALA A 417 -27.26 12.19 13.98
N ASN A 418 -28.42 11.61 13.68
CA ASN A 418 -28.93 11.61 12.31
C ASN A 418 -29.06 13.08 11.91
N LEU A 419 -28.30 13.51 10.90
CA LEU A 419 -28.59 14.72 10.14
C LEU A 419 -29.52 14.38 8.98
#